data_AF-A0A090LB49-F1
#
_entry.id   AF-A0A090LB49-F1
#
_cell.length_a   1.000
_cell.length_b   1.000
_cell.length_c   1.000
_cell.angle_alpha   90.00
_cell.angle_beta   90.00
_cell.angle_gamma   90.00
#
_symmetry.space_group_name_H-M   'P 1'
#
loop_
_entity.id
_entity.type
_entity.pdbx_description
1 polymer ?
#
loop_
_entity_poly.entity_id
_entity_poly.type
_entity_poly.pdbx_seq_one_letter_code
_entity_poly.pdbx_strand_id
1 'polypeptide(L)'
;METCITYNTMLFCSVLISLNRFIAVKYPMNYKFWFSARMLKFYFIIILIIGISIGIVVISYEPYYQWLEEKKGYFVGFKNKNVGIFTVCYTLALYLPCAILTVLLNVMAAFELKKYRKKLSIDMKKELHLFFYSIINLIALLIFFLYFLFRALHIIFYIPILHKIAILYVQWIIDIQTFGLFYSSLIICKPLRDMVLFKKIDSNLSQKKTIASKVNVVSNYIK
;
A
#
# COMPACT_ATOMS: atom_id res chain seq x y z
N MET A 1 -19.27 8.28 2.97
CA MET A 1 -18.32 9.32 3.43
C MET A 1 -16.99 8.68 3.84
N GLU A 2 -17.01 7.71 4.75
CA GLU A 2 -15.81 6.95 5.17
C GLU A 2 -15.04 6.31 4.01
N THR A 3 -15.76 5.88 2.97
CA THR A 3 -15.17 5.27 1.77
C THR A 3 -14.23 6.21 1.03
N CYS A 4 -14.54 7.50 0.85
CA CYS A 4 -13.68 8.42 0.08
C CYS A 4 -12.37 8.77 0.80
N ILE A 5 -12.42 9.02 2.11
CA ILE A 5 -11.21 9.29 2.90
C ILE A 5 -10.31 8.04 2.88
N THR A 6 -10.91 6.87 3.06
CA THR A 6 -10.21 5.58 3.04
C THR A 6 -9.56 5.33 1.68
N TYR A 7 -10.28 5.55 0.57
CA TYR A 7 -9.76 5.34 -0.78
C TYR A 7 -8.57 6.23 -1.11
N ASN A 8 -8.63 7.50 -0.71
CA ASN A 8 -7.50 8.42 -0.85
C ASN A 8 -6.30 7.97 -0.04
N THR A 9 -6.54 7.61 1.22
CA THR A 9 -5.49 7.16 2.13
C THR A 9 -4.80 5.92 1.56
N MET A 10 -5.57 4.95 1.05
CA MET A 10 -5.03 3.78 0.36
C MET A 10 -4.17 4.13 -0.84
N LEU A 11 -4.66 5.01 -1.73
CA LEU A 11 -3.92 5.46 -2.91
C LEU A 11 -2.56 6.07 -2.52
N PHE A 12 -2.57 7.07 -1.63
CA PHE A 12 -1.34 7.76 -1.25
C PHE A 12 -0.40 6.88 -0.43
N CYS A 13 -0.92 5.99 0.42
CA CYS A 13 -0.09 4.99 1.10
C CYS A 13 0.60 4.05 0.09
N SER A 14 -0.10 3.59 -0.94
CA SER A 14 0.50 2.73 -1.98
C SER A 14 1.57 3.47 -2.80
N VAL A 15 1.37 4.75 -3.10
CA VAL A 15 2.38 5.63 -3.73
C VAL A 15 3.59 5.77 -2.80
N LEU A 16 3.36 6.05 -1.52
CA LEU A 16 4.42 6.24 -0.51
C LEU A 16 5.24 4.98 -0.30
N ILE A 17 4.62 3.79 -0.27
CA ILE A 17 5.32 2.49 -0.21
C ILE A 17 6.25 2.32 -1.42
N SER A 18 5.79 2.70 -2.60
CA SER A 18 6.56 2.57 -3.84
C SER A 18 7.71 3.56 -3.91
N LEU A 19 7.50 4.79 -3.45
CA LEU A 19 8.55 5.79 -3.28
C LEU A 19 9.58 5.33 -2.24
N ASN A 20 9.13 4.82 -1.10
CA ASN A 20 9.99 4.30 -0.04
C ASN A 20 10.98 3.26 -0.57
N ARG A 21 10.47 2.30 -1.33
CA ARG A 21 11.28 1.26 -1.94
C ARG A 21 12.24 1.81 -3.00
N PHE A 22 11.76 2.71 -3.85
CA PHE A 22 12.62 3.34 -4.84
C PHE A 22 13.81 4.07 -4.19
N ILE A 23 13.57 4.86 -3.14
CA ILE A 23 14.64 5.56 -2.42
C ILE A 23 15.56 4.57 -1.71
N ALA A 24 15.02 3.53 -1.07
CA ALA A 24 15.81 2.50 -0.40
C ALA A 24 16.81 1.81 -1.34
N VAL A 25 16.36 1.46 -2.56
CA VAL A 25 17.17 0.73 -3.53
C VAL A 25 18.13 1.67 -4.29
N LYS A 26 17.66 2.83 -4.74
CA LYS A 26 18.45 3.72 -5.61
C LYS A 26 19.35 4.69 -4.81
N TYR A 27 18.89 5.16 -3.66
CA TYR A 27 19.57 6.17 -2.85
C TYR A 27 19.66 5.77 -1.36
N PRO A 28 20.30 4.63 -1.03
CA PRO A 28 20.33 4.10 0.34
C PRO A 28 20.94 5.06 1.37
N MET A 29 21.95 5.86 0.98
CA MET A 29 22.58 6.84 1.86
C MET A 29 21.62 7.97 2.27
N ASN A 30 20.67 8.32 1.42
CA ASN A 30 19.71 9.39 1.67
C ASN A 30 18.41 8.87 2.30
N TYR A 31 18.23 7.54 2.42
CA TYR A 31 17.00 6.94 2.93
C TYR A 31 16.60 7.48 4.30
N LYS A 32 17.56 7.59 5.24
CA LYS A 32 17.29 8.10 6.59
C LYS A 32 16.81 9.55 6.61
N PHE A 33 17.21 10.35 5.63
CA PHE A 33 16.76 11.74 5.50
C PHE A 33 15.29 11.77 5.04
N TRP A 34 14.97 11.08 3.95
CA TRP A 34 13.64 11.07 3.34
C TRP A 34 12.58 10.31 4.15
N PHE A 35 12.98 9.25 4.85
CA PHE A 35 12.12 8.34 5.59
C PHE A 35 12.49 8.27 7.08
N SER A 36 12.81 9.43 7.68
CA SER A 36 12.88 9.55 9.14
C SER A 36 11.47 9.48 9.77
N ALA A 37 11.39 9.13 11.05
CA ALA A 37 10.12 9.09 11.78
C ALA A 37 9.37 10.43 11.76
N ARG A 38 10.10 11.56 11.73
CA ARG A 38 9.51 12.90 11.62
C ARG A 38 8.88 13.12 10.24
N MET A 39 9.59 12.77 9.17
CA MET A 39 9.08 12.91 7.80
C MET A 39 7.89 11.99 7.53
N LEU A 40 7.91 10.75 8.04
CA LEU A 40 6.77 9.85 7.95
C LEU A 40 5.51 10.41 8.60
N LYS A 41 5.61 10.97 9.81
CA LYS A 41 4.48 11.65 10.47
C LYS A 41 3.94 12.79 9.60
N PHE A 42 4.83 13.59 9.02
CA PHE A 42 4.46 14.69 8.13
C PHE A 42 3.71 14.19 6.87
N TYR A 43 4.19 13.13 6.22
CA TYR A 43 3.50 12.53 5.07
C TYR A 43 2.11 12.03 5.43
N PHE A 44 1.94 11.34 6.57
CA PHE A 44 0.61 10.86 7.00
C PHE A 44 -0.35 12.01 7.30
N ILE A 45 0.12 13.10 7.92
CA ILE A 45 -0.70 14.28 8.15
C ILE A 45 -1.18 14.88 6.82
N ILE A 46 -0.29 15.02 5.83
CA ILE A 46 -0.66 15.51 4.50
C ILE A 46 -1.70 14.60 3.84
N ILE A 47 -1.49 13.28 3.87
CA ILE A 47 -2.41 12.30 3.29
C ILE A 47 -3.80 12.43 3.92
N LEU A 48 -3.88 12.57 5.25
CA LEU A 48 -5.14 12.75 5.96
C LEU A 48 -5.81 14.07 5.59
N ILE A 49 -5.08 15.18 5.54
CA ILE A 49 -5.62 16.49 5.14
C ILE A 49 -6.20 16.42 3.73
N ILE A 50 -5.47 15.83 2.77
CA ILE A 50 -5.95 15.67 1.39
C ILE A 50 -7.20 14.79 1.36
N GLY A 51 -7.18 13.66 2.06
CA GLY A 51 -8.31 12.73 2.13
C GLY A 51 -9.57 13.38 2.72
N ILE A 52 -9.44 14.14 3.81
CA ILE A 52 -10.53 14.89 4.44
C ILE A 52 -11.04 15.97 3.49
N SER A 53 -10.15 16.74 2.85
CA SER A 53 -10.52 17.82 1.92
C SER A 53 -11.38 17.29 0.76
N ILE A 54 -10.95 16.18 0.16
CA ILE A 54 -11.73 15.51 -0.89
C ILE A 54 -13.05 14.96 -0.32
N GLY A 55 -13.02 14.38 0.88
CA GLY A 55 -14.23 13.93 1.58
C GLY A 55 -15.27 15.03 1.75
N ILE A 56 -14.86 16.24 2.14
CA ILE A 56 -15.72 17.42 2.27
C ILE A 56 -16.37 17.78 0.93
N VAL A 57 -15.58 17.81 -0.15
CA VAL A 57 -16.10 18.04 -1.50
C VAL A 57 -17.15 16.98 -1.87
N VAL A 58 -16.91 15.71 -1.56
CA VAL A 58 -17.86 14.62 -1.86
C VAL A 58 -19.18 14.76 -1.08
N ILE A 59 -19.13 15.22 0.17
CA ILE A 59 -20.34 15.46 0.99
C ILE A 59 -21.21 16.56 0.38
N SER A 60 -20.60 17.58 -0.22
CA SER A 60 -21.35 18.68 -0.87
C SER A 60 -22.25 18.22 -2.03
N TYR A 61 -22.05 17.00 -2.55
CA TYR A 61 -22.92 16.39 -3.57
C TYR A 61 -24.14 15.62 -3.02
N GLU A 62 -24.41 15.74 -1.71
CA GLU A 62 -25.56 15.14 -1.02
C GLU A 62 -25.65 13.61 -1.20
N PRO A 63 -24.70 12.84 -0.62
CA PRO A 63 -24.76 11.40 -0.66
C PRO A 63 -25.99 10.87 0.09
N TYR A 64 -26.64 9.84 -0.45
CA TYR A 64 -27.75 9.14 0.20
C TYR A 64 -27.60 7.63 0.05
N TYR A 65 -28.18 6.87 0.98
CA TYR A 65 -28.20 5.42 0.90
C TYR A 65 -29.42 4.96 0.10
N GLN A 66 -29.20 4.06 -0.85
CA GLN A 66 -30.25 3.41 -1.63
C GLN A 66 -30.09 1.90 -1.54
N TRP A 67 -31.23 1.23 -1.36
CA TRP A 67 -31.29 -0.22 -1.35
C TRP A 67 -31.24 -0.74 -2.78
N LEU A 68 -30.36 -1.70 -3.05
CA LEU A 68 -30.28 -2.38 -4.34
C LEU A 68 -30.76 -3.82 -4.18
N GLU A 69 -31.92 -4.13 -4.74
CA GLU A 69 -32.56 -5.44 -4.62
C GLU A 69 -31.67 -6.57 -5.14
N GLU A 70 -30.97 -6.36 -6.26
CA GLU A 70 -30.06 -7.34 -6.87
C GLU A 70 -28.96 -7.83 -5.92
N LYS A 71 -28.56 -6.99 -4.95
CA LYS A 71 -27.47 -7.27 -4.01
C LYS A 71 -27.93 -7.44 -2.57
N LYS A 72 -29.21 -7.26 -2.29
CA LYS A 72 -29.77 -7.23 -0.93
C LYS A 72 -28.92 -6.35 0.01
N GLY A 73 -28.56 -5.16 -0.43
CA GLY A 73 -27.65 -4.29 0.30
C GLY A 73 -27.81 -2.81 -0.02
N TYR A 74 -27.28 -1.96 0.85
CA TYR A 74 -27.26 -0.51 0.67
C TYR A 74 -26.04 -0.06 -0.13
N PHE A 75 -26.25 0.86 -1.06
CA PHE A 75 -25.18 1.56 -1.75
C PHE A 75 -25.34 3.07 -1.64
N VAL A 76 -24.23 3.79 -1.80
CA VAL A 76 -24.22 5.25 -1.75
C VAL A 76 -24.52 5.80 -3.14
N GLY A 77 -25.69 6.43 -3.27
CA GLY A 77 -26.06 7.34 -4.35
C GLY A 77 -25.70 8.79 -4.05
N PHE A 78 -25.89 9.66 -5.03
CA PHE A 78 -25.72 11.10 -4.90
C PHE A 78 -26.87 11.79 -5.61
N LYS A 79 -27.48 12.79 -4.96
CA LYS A 79 -28.60 13.53 -5.58
C LYS A 79 -28.11 14.43 -6.70
N ASN A 80 -26.92 15.01 -6.53
CA ASN A 80 -26.36 15.91 -7.51
C ASN A 80 -25.73 15.15 -8.70
N LYS A 81 -26.24 15.40 -9.90
CA LYS A 81 -25.78 14.77 -11.16
C LYS A 81 -24.32 15.11 -11.51
N ASN A 82 -23.80 16.23 -11.00
CA ASN A 82 -22.42 16.67 -11.25
C ASN A 82 -21.36 15.79 -10.57
N VAL A 83 -21.75 14.87 -9.68
CA VAL A 83 -20.82 13.91 -9.08
C VAL A 83 -20.12 13.04 -10.14
N GLY A 84 -20.78 12.80 -11.29
CA GLY A 84 -20.19 12.04 -12.39
C GLY A 84 -18.98 12.77 -12.97
N ILE A 85 -19.13 14.06 -13.26
CA ILE A 85 -18.06 14.92 -13.77
C ILE A 85 -16.91 14.97 -12.75
N PHE A 86 -17.23 15.19 -11.47
CA PHE A 86 -16.24 15.14 -10.40
C PHE A 86 -15.47 13.82 -10.39
N THR A 87 -16.18 12.68 -10.48
CA THR A 87 -15.56 11.34 -10.49
C THR A 87 -14.59 11.18 -11.66
N VAL A 88 -14.95 11.67 -12.85
CA VAL A 88 -14.08 11.64 -14.05
C VAL A 88 -12.85 12.50 -13.85
N CYS A 89 -13.02 13.77 -13.48
CA CYS A 89 -11.91 14.69 -13.24
C CYS A 89 -10.97 14.15 -12.17
N TYR A 90 -11.52 13.64 -11.08
CA TYR A 90 -10.78 13.04 -9.97
C TYR A 90 -9.99 11.80 -10.38
N THR A 91 -10.57 10.96 -11.24
CA THR A 91 -9.91 9.74 -11.73
C THR A 91 -8.74 10.09 -12.66
N LEU A 92 -8.95 11.03 -13.58
CA LEU A 92 -7.95 11.40 -14.58
C LEU A 92 -6.87 12.33 -14.04
N ALA A 93 -7.21 13.26 -13.13
CA ALA A 93 -6.29 14.27 -12.62
C ALA A 93 -5.51 13.80 -11.37
N LEU A 94 -6.05 12.86 -10.60
CA LEU A 94 -5.38 12.38 -9.38
C LEU A 94 -4.96 10.91 -9.50
N TYR A 95 -5.93 10.01 -9.73
CA TYR A 95 -5.67 8.57 -9.67
C TYR A 95 -4.74 8.10 -10.78
N LEU A 96 -4.96 8.56 -12.01
CA LEU A 96 -4.14 8.17 -13.16
C LEU A 96 -2.67 8.62 -13.00
N PRO A 97 -2.35 9.89 -12.67
CA PRO A 97 -0.98 10.31 -12.39
C PRO A 97 -0.34 9.53 -11.24
N CYS A 98 -1.06 9.28 -10.15
CA CYS A 98 -0.55 8.48 -9.04
C CYS A 98 -0.26 7.03 -9.44
N ALA A 99 -1.12 6.41 -10.27
CA ALA A 99 -0.92 5.07 -10.78
C ALA A 99 0.32 4.99 -11.70
N ILE A 100 0.46 5.93 -12.64
CA ILE A 100 1.62 6.04 -13.52
C ILE A 100 2.91 6.22 -12.70
N LEU A 101 2.90 7.17 -11.77
CA LEU A 101 4.05 7.42 -10.88
C LEU A 101 4.42 6.16 -10.10
N THR A 102 3.44 5.43 -9.59
CA THR A 102 3.67 4.20 -8.83
C THR A 102 4.27 3.10 -9.68
N VAL A 103 3.78 2.90 -10.91
CA VAL A 103 4.36 1.95 -11.86
C VAL A 103 5.81 2.33 -12.16
N LEU A 104 6.08 3.60 -12.48
CA LEU A 104 7.42 4.08 -12.78
C LEU A 104 8.41 3.83 -11.63
N LEU A 105 8.02 4.19 -10.40
CA LEU A 105 8.87 3.99 -9.20
C LEU A 105 9.18 2.50 -8.98
N ASN A 106 8.18 1.62 -9.11
CA ASN A 106 8.36 0.17 -8.96
C ASN A 106 9.26 -0.41 -10.05
N VAL A 107 9.07 0.03 -11.30
CA VAL A 107 9.89 -0.40 -12.45
C VAL A 107 11.34 0.03 -12.26
N MET A 108 11.59 1.30 -11.89
CA MET A 108 12.94 1.79 -11.61
C MET A 108 13.60 1.03 -10.45
N ALA A 109 12.87 0.78 -9.36
CA ALA A 109 13.36 -0.01 -8.25
C ALA A 109 13.74 -1.45 -8.67
N ALA A 110 12.96 -2.06 -9.57
CA ALA A 110 13.25 -3.39 -10.10
C ALA A 110 14.50 -3.43 -10.99
N PHE A 111 14.69 -2.43 -11.84
CA PHE A 111 15.90 -2.31 -12.65
C PHE A 111 17.15 -2.16 -11.79
N GLU A 112 17.12 -1.29 -10.79
CA GLU A 112 18.25 -1.11 -9.88
C GLU A 112 18.52 -2.38 -9.05
N LEU A 113 17.48 -3.02 -8.51
CA LEU A 113 17.66 -4.26 -7.74
C LEU A 113 18.30 -5.36 -8.60
N LYS A 114 17.92 -5.48 -9.88
CA LYS A 114 18.53 -6.44 -10.82
C LYS A 114 20.03 -6.18 -11.00
N LYS A 115 20.48 -4.92 -11.00
CA LYS A 115 21.89 -4.53 -11.10
C LYS A 115 22.66 -4.95 -9.84
N TYR A 116 22.11 -4.69 -8.66
CA TYR A 116 22.73 -5.07 -7.38
C TYR A 116 22.73 -6.57 -7.13
N ARG A 117 21.75 -7.31 -7.64
CA ARG A 117 21.67 -8.79 -7.52
C ARG A 117 22.91 -9.51 -8.00
N LYS A 118 23.66 -8.93 -8.94
CA LYS A 118 24.92 -9.49 -9.45
C LYS A 118 26.10 -9.40 -8.46
N LYS A 119 26.01 -8.59 -7.38
CA LYS A 119 27.08 -8.35 -6.40
C LYS A 119 26.78 -9.00 -5.02
N LEU A 120 26.34 -10.26 -5.02
CA LEU A 120 25.76 -11.00 -3.88
C LEU A 120 26.31 -10.69 -2.47
N SER A 121 25.40 -10.40 -1.54
CA SER A 121 25.58 -10.55 -0.09
C SER A 121 24.30 -11.12 0.57
N ILE A 122 24.45 -11.70 1.78
CA ILE A 122 23.38 -12.39 2.53
C ILE A 122 22.23 -11.43 2.92
N ASP A 123 22.51 -10.14 3.08
CA ASP A 123 21.51 -9.11 3.43
C ASP A 123 20.43 -8.91 2.35
N MET A 124 20.70 -9.34 1.12
CA MET A 124 19.78 -9.19 -0.01
C MET A 124 18.48 -10.01 0.14
N LYS A 125 18.45 -11.07 0.98
CA LYS A 125 17.21 -11.84 1.20
C LYS A 125 16.09 -11.00 1.82
N LYS A 126 16.41 -10.07 2.73
CA LYS A 126 15.41 -9.18 3.36
C LYS A 126 14.85 -8.18 2.34
N GLU A 127 15.72 -7.61 1.51
CA GLU A 127 15.35 -6.71 0.42
C GLU A 127 14.44 -7.39 -0.60
N LEU A 128 14.68 -8.67 -0.90
CA LEU A 128 13.85 -9.45 -1.80
C LEU A 128 12.41 -9.62 -1.29
N HIS A 129 12.22 -9.81 0.02
CA HIS A 129 10.88 -9.90 0.62
C HIS A 129 10.11 -8.59 0.50
N LEU A 130 10.75 -7.46 0.83
CA LEU A 130 10.16 -6.12 0.65
C LEU A 130 9.86 -5.84 -0.83
N PHE A 131 10.70 -6.35 -1.73
CA PHE A 131 10.48 -6.29 -3.16
C PHE A 131 9.19 -7.02 -3.57
N PHE A 132 8.98 -8.25 -3.12
CA PHE A 132 7.73 -8.98 -3.41
C PHE A 132 6.50 -8.28 -2.84
N TYR A 133 6.56 -7.80 -1.60
CA TYR A 133 5.45 -7.07 -0.99
C TYR A 133 5.02 -5.86 -1.83
N SER A 134 5.98 -5.07 -2.31
CA SER A 134 5.66 -3.89 -3.09
C SER A 134 5.19 -4.20 -4.51
N ILE A 135 5.45 -5.41 -5.06
CA ILE A 135 4.77 -5.89 -6.28
C ILE A 135 3.30 -6.19 -5.98
N ILE A 136 3.01 -6.88 -4.87
CA ILE A 136 1.63 -7.18 -4.47
C ILE A 136 0.85 -5.87 -4.27
N ASN A 137 1.45 -4.89 -3.58
CA ASN A 137 0.87 -3.55 -3.43
C ASN A 137 0.63 -2.85 -4.77
N LEU A 138 1.54 -2.99 -5.75
CA LEU A 138 1.33 -2.43 -7.09
C LEU A 138 0.14 -3.10 -7.80
N ILE A 139 0.04 -4.43 -7.75
CA ILE A 139 -1.07 -5.17 -8.36
C ILE A 139 -2.40 -4.74 -7.72
N ALA A 140 -2.46 -4.69 -6.40
CA ALA A 140 -3.66 -4.27 -5.67
C ALA A 140 -4.05 -2.83 -6.04
N LEU A 141 -3.08 -1.91 -6.11
CA LEU A 141 -3.30 -0.54 -6.56
C LEU A 141 -3.83 -0.47 -8.00
N LEU A 142 -3.31 -1.27 -8.93
CA LEU A 142 -3.75 -1.28 -10.33
C LEU A 142 -5.19 -1.82 -10.46
N ILE A 143 -5.55 -2.86 -9.70
CA ILE A 143 -6.93 -3.35 -9.62
C ILE A 143 -7.86 -2.27 -9.07
N PHE A 144 -7.42 -1.56 -8.03
CA PHE A 144 -8.17 -0.44 -7.46
C PHE A 144 -8.33 0.72 -8.44
N PHE A 145 -7.26 1.06 -9.18
CA PHE A 145 -7.31 2.05 -10.25
C PHE A 145 -8.28 1.65 -11.37
N LEU A 146 -8.29 0.38 -11.77
CA LEU A 146 -9.18 -0.13 -12.81
C LEU A 146 -10.66 0.08 -12.45
N TYR A 147 -11.03 -0.07 -11.18
CA TYR A 147 -12.38 0.25 -10.71
C TYR A 147 -12.76 1.73 -10.98
N PHE A 148 -11.89 2.67 -10.62
CA PHE A 148 -12.14 4.10 -10.88
C PHE A 148 -12.16 4.41 -12.38
N LEU A 149 -11.26 3.78 -13.14
CA LEU A 149 -11.22 3.91 -14.59
C LEU A 149 -12.53 3.43 -15.22
N PHE A 150 -13.06 2.26 -14.83
CA PHE A 150 -14.35 1.77 -15.33
C PHE A 150 -15.51 2.70 -14.99
N ARG A 151 -15.52 3.30 -13.80
CA ARG A 151 -16.52 4.31 -13.45
C ARG A 151 -16.39 5.56 -14.32
N ALA A 152 -15.17 6.06 -14.54
CA ALA A 152 -14.94 7.24 -15.38
C ALA A 152 -15.32 6.96 -16.84
N LEU A 153 -14.91 5.81 -17.39
CA LEU A 153 -15.23 5.41 -18.77
C LEU A 153 -16.74 5.19 -18.97
N HIS A 154 -17.44 4.62 -17.99
CA HIS A 154 -18.90 4.53 -18.04
C HIS A 154 -19.53 5.93 -18.17
N ILE A 155 -19.05 6.91 -17.41
CA ILE A 155 -19.61 8.27 -17.43
C ILE A 155 -19.32 8.97 -18.76
N ILE A 156 -18.10 8.80 -19.31
CA ILE A 156 -17.69 9.43 -20.57
C ILE A 156 -18.39 8.81 -21.79
N PHE A 157 -18.41 7.47 -21.85
CA PHE A 157 -18.86 6.73 -23.04
C PHE A 157 -20.27 6.14 -22.91
N TYR A 158 -20.92 6.32 -21.76
CA TYR A 158 -22.25 5.81 -21.45
C TYR A 158 -22.37 4.28 -21.64
N ILE A 159 -21.39 3.52 -21.14
CA ILE A 159 -21.31 2.05 -21.27
C ILE A 159 -21.82 1.37 -19.98
N PRO A 160 -23.07 0.87 -19.91
CA PRO A 160 -23.68 0.41 -18.66
C PRO A 160 -22.99 -0.82 -18.05
N ILE A 161 -22.42 -1.69 -18.90
CA ILE A 161 -21.76 -2.92 -18.44
C ILE A 161 -20.53 -2.63 -17.57
N LEU A 162 -19.78 -1.55 -17.85
CA LEU A 162 -18.63 -1.15 -17.04
C LEU A 162 -19.05 -0.74 -15.62
N HIS A 163 -20.18 -0.05 -15.50
CA HIS A 163 -20.74 0.33 -14.20
C HIS A 163 -21.20 -0.88 -13.39
N LYS A 164 -21.87 -1.84 -14.04
CA LYS A 164 -22.29 -3.08 -13.40
C LYS A 164 -21.09 -3.86 -12.85
N ILE A 165 -20.02 -4.00 -13.64
CA ILE A 165 -18.76 -4.64 -13.20
C ILE A 165 -18.15 -3.87 -12.02
N ALA A 166 -18.03 -2.54 -12.13
CA ALA A 166 -17.43 -1.72 -11.07
C ALA A 166 -18.18 -1.86 -9.75
N ILE A 167 -19.52 -1.83 -9.78
CA ILE A 167 -20.34 -2.04 -8.58
C ILE A 167 -20.18 -3.46 -8.05
N LEU A 168 -20.16 -4.48 -8.92
CA LEU A 168 -20.05 -5.88 -8.51
C LEU A 168 -18.78 -6.15 -7.69
N TYR A 169 -17.64 -5.64 -8.16
CA TYR A 169 -16.32 -5.98 -7.59
C TYR A 169 -15.79 -5.00 -6.56
N VAL A 170 -16.38 -3.81 -6.38
CA VAL A 170 -15.81 -2.78 -5.47
C VAL A 170 -15.51 -3.30 -4.06
N GLN A 171 -16.40 -4.11 -3.47
CA GLN A 171 -16.21 -4.67 -2.13
C GLN A 171 -15.00 -5.60 -2.09
N TRP A 172 -14.92 -6.55 -3.02
CA TRP A 172 -13.78 -7.46 -3.16
C TRP A 172 -12.46 -6.71 -3.36
N ILE A 173 -12.47 -5.64 -4.16
CA ILE A 173 -11.29 -4.83 -4.40
C ILE A 173 -10.83 -4.13 -3.10
N ILE A 174 -11.77 -3.58 -2.33
CA ILE A 174 -11.46 -2.96 -1.03
C ILE A 174 -10.86 -3.99 -0.09
N ASP A 175 -11.45 -5.18 0.00
CA ASP A 175 -10.98 -6.26 0.88
C ASP A 175 -9.58 -6.74 0.48
N ILE A 176 -9.29 -6.85 -0.82
CA ILE A 176 -7.95 -7.16 -1.33
C ILE A 176 -6.95 -6.05 -0.94
N GLN A 177 -7.36 -4.77 -1.03
CA GLN A 177 -6.50 -3.64 -0.69
C GLN A 177 -6.25 -3.52 0.82
N THR A 178 -7.24 -3.79 1.66
CA THR A 178 -7.11 -3.73 3.13
C THR A 178 -6.51 -5.02 3.69
N PHE A 179 -7.31 -6.09 3.67
CA PHE A 179 -6.98 -7.37 4.27
C PHE A 179 -5.92 -8.09 3.46
N GLY A 180 -6.04 -8.08 2.13
CA GLY A 180 -5.06 -8.74 1.26
C GLY A 180 -3.64 -8.18 1.44
N LEU A 181 -3.47 -6.85 1.49
CA LEU A 181 -2.16 -6.24 1.78
C LEU A 181 -1.70 -6.51 3.22
N PHE A 182 -2.59 -6.43 4.19
CA PHE A 182 -2.27 -6.73 5.58
C PHE A 182 -1.75 -8.17 5.75
N TYR A 183 -2.49 -9.18 5.28
CA TYR A 183 -2.08 -10.57 5.37
C TYR A 183 -0.83 -10.87 4.54
N SER A 184 -0.70 -10.27 3.36
CA SER A 184 0.53 -10.37 2.56
C SER A 184 1.74 -9.85 3.32
N SER A 185 1.61 -8.73 4.04
CA SER A 185 2.68 -8.18 4.87
C SER A 185 3.10 -9.15 5.99
N LEU A 186 2.14 -9.81 6.65
CA LEU A 186 2.41 -10.79 7.70
C LEU A 186 3.08 -12.06 7.15
N ILE A 187 2.68 -12.53 5.98
CA ILE A 187 3.27 -13.73 5.37
C ILE A 187 4.73 -13.46 4.96
N ILE A 188 4.99 -12.27 4.41
CA ILE A 188 6.28 -11.91 3.81
C ILE A 188 7.29 -11.44 4.88
N CYS A 189 6.87 -10.60 5.84
CA CYS A 189 7.76 -10.05 6.86
C CYS A 189 7.76 -10.90 8.13
N LYS A 190 8.76 -11.78 8.26
CA LYS A 190 8.98 -12.57 9.50
C LYS A 190 8.99 -11.72 10.78
N PRO A 191 9.73 -10.58 10.86
CA PRO A 191 9.74 -9.78 12.09
C PRO A 191 8.37 -9.24 12.49
N LEU A 192 7.58 -8.80 11.50
CA LEU A 192 6.23 -8.28 11.72
C LEU A 192 5.30 -9.40 12.20
N ARG A 193 5.39 -10.57 11.58
CA ARG A 193 4.63 -11.76 11.99
C ARG A 193 4.94 -12.19 13.41
N ASP A 194 6.22 -12.20 13.78
CA ASP A 194 6.66 -12.63 15.10
C ASP A 194 6.20 -11.64 16.18
N MET A 195 6.18 -10.33 15.87
CA MET A 195 5.61 -9.28 16.73
C MET A 195 4.09 -9.43 16.91
N VAL A 196 3.34 -9.63 15.83
CA VAL A 196 1.87 -9.70 15.86
C VAL A 196 1.36 -11.01 16.48
N LEU A 197 2.04 -12.13 16.23
CA LEU A 197 1.64 -13.45 16.77
C LEU A 197 2.23 -13.72 18.18
N PHE A 198 2.83 -12.73 18.84
CA PHE A 198 3.46 -12.85 20.16
C PHE A 198 4.31 -14.11 20.32
N LYS A 199 5.03 -14.51 19.27
CA LYS A 199 5.93 -15.65 19.38
C LYS A 199 7.10 -15.17 20.23
N LYS A 200 7.09 -15.53 21.53
CA LYS A 200 8.18 -15.25 22.48
C LYS A 200 9.49 -15.45 21.73
N ILE A 201 10.19 -14.35 21.48
CA ILE A 201 11.58 -14.41 21.04
C ILE A 201 12.26 -15.05 22.25
N ASP A 202 12.51 -16.36 22.18
CA ASP A 202 13.30 -17.08 23.18
C ASP A 202 14.69 -16.43 23.19
N SER A 203 14.85 -15.44 24.05
CA SER A 203 16.10 -14.75 24.39
C SER A 203 17.19 -15.74 24.84
N ASN A 204 16.81 -16.98 25.15
CA ASN A 204 17.69 -18.07 25.58
C ASN A 204 18.68 -18.56 24.51
N LEU A 205 18.41 -18.37 23.21
CA LEU A 205 19.37 -18.77 22.15
C LEU A 205 20.51 -17.76 21.94
N SER A 206 20.27 -16.48 22.23
CA SER A 206 21.31 -15.44 22.16
C SER A 206 22.24 -15.47 23.39
N GLN A 207 21.71 -15.77 24.58
CA GLN A 207 22.51 -15.96 25.79
C GLN A 207 23.36 -17.24 25.72
N LYS A 208 22.84 -18.37 25.20
CA LYS A 208 23.63 -19.60 25.07
C LYS A 208 24.86 -19.45 24.16
N LYS A 209 24.76 -18.69 23.05
CA LYS A 209 25.91 -18.42 22.17
C LYS A 209 26.98 -17.55 22.84
N THR A 210 26.57 -16.58 23.65
CA THR A 210 27.48 -15.67 24.35
C THR A 210 28.17 -16.35 25.54
N ILE A 211 27.48 -17.30 26.20
CA ILE A 211 28.06 -18.10 27.28
C ILE A 211 29.00 -19.17 26.72
N ALA A 212 28.61 -19.88 25.64
CA ALA A 212 29.48 -20.87 25.01
C ALA A 212 30.77 -20.26 24.42
N SER A 213 30.70 -19.04 23.87
CA SER A 213 31.90 -18.33 23.39
C SER A 213 32.79 -17.86 24.54
N LYS A 214 32.23 -17.45 25.68
CA LYS A 214 33.03 -17.09 26.87
C LYS A 214 33.70 -18.30 27.52
N VAL A 215 33.02 -19.44 27.59
CA VAL A 215 33.58 -20.69 28.15
C VAL A 215 34.75 -21.21 27.31
N ASN A 216 34.66 -21.15 25.98
CA ASN A 216 35.77 -21.56 25.10
C ASN A 216 36.98 -20.61 25.14
N VAL A 217 36.79 -19.32 25.44
CA VAL A 217 37.92 -18.39 25.59
C VAL A 217 38.66 -18.63 26.91
N VAL A 218 37.96 -18.92 28.01
CA VAL A 218 38.60 -19.16 29.32
C VAL A 218 39.35 -20.51 29.36
N SER A 219 38.86 -21.53 28.65
CA SER A 219 39.53 -22.84 28.58
C SER A 219 40.89 -22.81 27.86
N ASN A 220 41.17 -21.79 27.04
CA ASN A 220 42.45 -21.69 26.30
C ASN A 220 43.55 -20.93 27.07
N TYR A 221 43.25 -20.40 28.25
CA TYR A 221 44.25 -19.72 29.12
C TYR A 221 44.68 -20.56 30.33
N ILE A 222 44.20 -21.80 30.45
CA ILE A 222 44.61 -22.77 31.47
C ILE A 222 45.26 -23.96 30.76
N LYS A 223 46.49 -23.79 30.30
CA LYS A 223 47.41 -24.87 29.95
C LYS A 223 48.84 -24.39 30.07
#